data_AF-A0A2S5ZV07-F1
#
_entry.id   AF-A0A2S5ZV07-F1
#
_cell.length_a   1.000
_cell.length_b   1.000
_cell.length_c   1.000
_cell.angle_alpha   90.00
_cell.angle_beta   90.00
_cell.angle_gamma   90.00
#
_symmetry.space_group_name_H-M   'P 1'
#
loop_
_entity.id
_entity.type
_entity.pdbx_description
1 polymer ?
#
loop_
_entity_poly.entity_id
_entity_poly.type
_entity_poly.pdbx_seq_one_letter_code
_entity_poly.pdbx_strand_id
1 'polypeptide(L)' 'MDGRRHADDQPALHSFVRGLRRNQEVLTAGLTLPWSSGTVEGHVHRIKMLKRQMFGRAKPDRLRKRILLSH' A
#
# COMPACT_ATOMS: atom_id res chain seq x y z
N MET A 1 23.94 38.19 -7.76
CA MET A 1 22.77 37.37 -8.16
C MET A 1 23.02 35.97 -7.64
N ASP A 2 22.78 35.76 -6.34
CA ASP A 2 23.11 34.52 -5.66
C ASP A 2 21.93 33.56 -5.77
N GLY A 3 22.11 32.51 -6.59
CA GLY A 3 21.12 31.49 -6.91
C GLY A 3 20.90 30.55 -5.72
N ARG A 4 20.21 31.04 -4.68
CA ARG A 4 19.72 30.19 -3.61
C ARG A 4 18.59 29.32 -4.14
N ARG A 5 18.95 28.19 -4.75
CA ARG A 5 18.09 27.00 -4.68
C ARG A 5 18.08 26.61 -3.21
N HIS A 6 17.07 27.05 -2.47
CA HIS A 6 16.59 26.21 -1.38
C HIS A 6 16.24 24.88 -2.05
N ALA A 7 17.17 23.92 -2.00
CA ALA A 7 16.79 22.54 -2.23
C ALA A 7 15.69 22.28 -1.21
N ASP A 8 14.44 22.24 -1.68
CA ASP A 8 13.25 22.33 -0.85
C ASP A 8 13.43 21.50 0.42
N ASP A 9 13.20 22.11 1.59
CA ASP A 9 13.39 21.51 2.91
C ASP A 9 12.24 20.53 3.22
N GLN A 10 11.89 19.70 2.23
CA GLN A 10 10.73 18.82 2.21
C GLN A 10 11.19 17.38 1.96
N PRO A 11 11.82 16.74 2.96
CA PRO A 11 12.40 15.39 2.83
C PRO A 11 11.35 14.33 2.46
N ALA A 12 10.09 14.53 2.86
CA ALA A 12 8.97 13.66 2.49
C ALA A 12 8.64 13.71 0.99
N LEU A 13 8.75 14.89 0.36
CA LEU A 13 8.52 15.02 -1.07
C LEU A 13 9.66 14.39 -1.86
N HIS A 14 10.91 14.59 -1.41
CA HIS A 14 12.08 13.96 -2.00
C HIS A 14 12.05 12.43 -1.90
N SER A 15 11.61 11.86 -0.78
CA SER A 15 11.44 10.41 -0.64
C SER A 15 10.30 9.89 -1.51
N PHE A 16 9.19 10.61 -1.60
CA PHE A 16 8.07 10.26 -2.48
C PHE A 16 8.49 10.24 -3.95
N VAL A 17 9.13 11.29 -4.46
CA VAL A 17 9.60 11.37 -5.86
C VAL A 17 10.63 10.28 -6.16
N ARG A 18 11.56 9.98 -5.23
CA ARG A 18 12.48 8.85 -5.39
C ARG A 18 11.77 7.51 -5.44
N GLY A 19 10.76 7.31 -4.59
CA GLY A 19 9.90 6.13 -4.61
C GLY A 19 9.17 5.99 -5.94
N LEU A 20 8.62 7.07 -6.47
CA LEU A 20 7.92 7.09 -7.74
C LEU A 20 8.84 6.71 -8.91
N ARG A 21 10.04 7.32 -8.97
CA ARG A 21 11.06 6.99 -9.99
C ARG A 21 11.49 5.53 -9.92
N ARG A 22 11.69 4.98 -8.73
CA ARG A 22 12.05 3.56 -8.54
C ARG A 22 10.97 2.59 -9.04
N ASN A 23 9.70 3.00 -9.00
CA ASN A 23 8.56 2.15 -9.38
C ASN A 23 7.97 2.51 -10.76
N GLN A 24 8.68 3.30 -11.56
CA GLN A 24 8.15 3.81 -12.83
C GLN A 24 7.64 2.69 -13.76
N GLU A 25 8.41 1.62 -13.94
CA GLU A 25 8.05 0.50 -14.82
C GLU A 25 6.76 -0.21 -14.36
N VAL A 26 6.64 -0.48 -13.06
CA VAL A 26 5.47 -1.13 -12.46
C VAL A 26 4.22 -0.26 -12.62
N LEU A 27 4.37 1.06 -12.45
CA LEU A 27 3.26 2.00 -12.59
C LEU A 27 2.85 2.17 -14.05
N THR A 28 3.80 2.25 -14.98
CA THR A 28 3.50 2.27 -16.41
C THR A 28 2.75 1.01 -16.82
N ALA A 29 3.20 -0.16 -16.37
CA ALA A 29 2.51 -1.42 -16.61
C ALA A 29 1.10 -1.44 -16.00
N GLY A 30 0.96 -1.01 -14.74
CA GLY A 30 -0.33 -0.95 -14.04
C GLY A 30 -1.35 0.03 -14.62
N LEU A 31 -0.89 1.09 -15.32
CA LEU A 31 -1.74 2.06 -16.00
C LEU A 31 -2.04 1.68 -17.46
N THR A 32 -1.18 0.88 -18.10
CA THR A 32 -1.31 0.51 -19.52
C THR A 32 -2.04 -0.82 -19.70
N LEU A 33 -1.85 -1.76 -18.77
CA LEU A 33 -2.46 -3.08 -18.84
C LEU A 33 -3.89 -3.06 -18.27
N PRO A 34 -4.80 -3.91 -18.78
CA PRO A 34 -6.18 -3.98 -18.30
C PRO A 34 -6.31 -4.68 -16.93
N TRP A 35 -5.21 -5.21 -16.38
CA TRP A 35 -5.22 -5.97 -15.13
C TRP A 35 -5.14 -5.04 -13.92
N SER A 36 -6.05 -5.23 -12.95
CA SER A 36 -6.02 -4.47 -11.70
C SER A 36 -5.79 -5.38 -10.49
N SER A 37 -5.13 -4.83 -9.47
CA SER A 37 -4.94 -5.46 -8.15
C SER A 37 -6.17 -5.29 -7.23
N GLY A 38 -7.23 -4.62 -7.69
CA GLY A 38 -8.34 -4.17 -6.85
C GLY A 38 -9.04 -5.28 -6.05
N THR A 39 -9.30 -6.43 -6.67
CA THR A 39 -9.89 -7.58 -5.97
C THR A 39 -8.95 -8.15 -4.91
N VAL A 40 -7.65 -8.23 -5.20
CA VAL A 40 -6.63 -8.72 -4.25
C VAL A 40 -6.51 -7.75 -3.08
N GLU A 41 -6.47 -6.45 -3.35
CA GLU A 41 -6.43 -5.39 -2.33
C GLU A 41 -7.68 -5.39 -1.45
N GLY A 42 -8.86 -5.63 -2.04
CA GLY A 42 -10.11 -5.80 -1.30
C GLY A 42 -10.06 -6.97 -0.33
N HIS A 43 -9.55 -8.13 -0.75
CA HIS A 43 -9.35 -9.28 0.13
C HIS A 43 -8.36 -8.97 1.26
N VAL A 44 -7.23 -8.33 0.95
CA VAL A 44 -6.24 -7.90 1.95
C VAL A 44 -6.86 -6.92 2.95
N HIS A 45 -7.66 -5.96 2.47
CA HIS A 45 -8.37 -5.00 3.31
C HIS A 45 -9.34 -5.71 4.26
N ARG A 46 -10.19 -6.61 3.74
CA ARG A 46 -11.12 -7.41 4.56
C ARG A 46 -10.40 -8.20 5.64
N ILE A 47 -9.28 -8.86 5.30
CA ILE A 47 -8.48 -9.62 6.27
C ILE A 47 -7.89 -8.70 7.34
N LYS A 48 -7.35 -7.54 6.96
CA LYS A 48 -6.83 -6.53 7.90
C LYS A 48 -7.94 -6.01 8.82
N MET A 49 -9.13 -5.76 8.27
CA MET A 49 -10.31 -5.34 9.04
C MET A 49 -10.73 -6.40 10.07
N LEU A 50 -10.84 -7.66 9.67
CA LEU A 50 -11.16 -8.77 10.59
C LEU A 50 -10.10 -8.89 11.70
N LYS A 51 -8.81 -8.78 11.36
CA LYS A 51 -7.73 -8.78 12.35
C LYS A 51 -7.81 -7.57 13.31
N ARG A 52 -8.21 -6.39 12.82
CA ARG A 52 -8.38 -5.16 13.63
C ARG A 52 -9.58 -5.26 14.56
N GLN A 53 -10.71 -5.82 14.12
CA GLN A 53 -11.86 -6.13 14.98
C GLN A 53 -11.50 -7.11 16.11
N MET A 54 -10.44 -7.90 15.94
CA MET A 54 -9.91 -8.79 16.97
C MET A 54 -8.85 -8.12 17.86
N PHE A 55 -8.70 -6.79 17.76
CA PHE A 55 -7.73 -5.98 18.49
C PHE A 55 -6.29 -6.52 18.36
N GLY A 56 -5.95 -7.09 17.21
CA GLY A 56 -4.63 -7.68 16.97
C GLY A 56 -4.35 -9.00 17.70
N ARG A 57 -5.29 -9.53 18.49
CA ARG A 57 -5.13 -10.76 19.30
C ARG A 57 -5.32 -12.07 18.51
N ALA A 58 -5.48 -11.96 17.19
CA ALA A 58 -5.67 -13.09 16.30
C ALA A 58 -4.31 -13.63 15.84
N LYS A 59 -3.86 -14.76 16.42
CA LYS A 59 -2.83 -15.61 15.81
C LYS A 59 -3.36 -16.14 14.45
N PRO A 60 -2.47 -16.51 13.50
CA PRO A 60 -2.87 -16.94 12.15
C PRO A 60 -4.01 -17.97 12.12
N ASP A 61 -3.98 -18.98 13.00
CA ASP A 61 -5.02 -20.01 13.08
C ASP A 61 -6.39 -19.45 13.48
N ARG A 62 -6.41 -18.49 14.41
CA ARG A 62 -7.64 -17.82 14.87
C ARG A 62 -8.19 -16.90 13.78
N LEU A 63 -7.32 -16.22 13.05
CA LEU A 63 -7.72 -15.36 11.93
C LEU A 63 -8.28 -16.20 10.77
N ARG A 64 -7.66 -17.35 10.46
CA ARG A 64 -8.15 -18.28 9.44
C ARG A 64 -9.55 -18.79 9.75
N LYS A 65 -9.80 -19.24 10.99
CA LYS A 65 -11.14 -19.66 11.43
C LYS A 65 -12.17 -18.54 11.26
N ARG A 66 -11.81 -17.31 11.64
CA ARG A 66 -12.69 -16.13 11.47
C ARG A 66 -13.00 -15.82 10.00
N ILE A 67 -12.01 -15.91 9.12
CA ILE A 67 -12.19 -15.67 7.68
C ILE A 67 -13.17 -16.69 7.09
N LEU A 68 -12.98 -17.98 7.41
CA LEU A 68 -13.84 -19.07 6.91
C LEU A 68 -15.29 -18.96 7.41
N LEU A 69 -15.49 -18.44 8.63
CA LEU A 69 -16.82 -18.24 9.22
C LEU A 69 -17.48 -16.91 8.84
N SER A 70 -16.80 -16.04 8.08
CA SER A 70 -17.29 -14.71 7.68
C SER A 70 -17.97 -14.72 6.30
N HIS A 71 -18.19 -15.90 5.70
CA HIS A 71 -18.84 -16.13 4.42
C HIS A 71 -20.23 -16.71 4.60
#